data_AF-A0A1J5DH11-F1
#
_entry.id   AF-A0A1J5DH11-F1
#
_cell.length_a   1.000
_cell.length_b   1.000
_cell.length_c   1.000
_cell.angle_alpha   90.00
_cell.angle_beta   90.00
_cell.angle_gamma   90.00
#
_symmetry.space_group_name_H-M   'P 1'
#
loop_
_entity.id
_entity.type
_entity.pdbx_description
1 polymer ?
#
loop_
_entity_poly.entity_id
_entity_poly.type
_entity_poly.pdbx_seq_one_letter_code
_entity_poly.pdbx_strand_id
1 'polypeptide(L)'
;MFLVFGLEYFNVVGREFFLLQADAVLAGQIWRILSFLMVPASVSPLFFLFETMILVLVGDALEEEWGIFRFNVYYMTGALFTIVLAFLMPEFPQGSYFLNLSLFLAFATLFPDFEFLVFFVLPVKVKYLAILSGLGIAWTVVFLPLPMKLAALTAVGNYLIFFGVQFLRGAQSRARLASRRMQTAALERHQNEPRHQCTICGKNDRTDPDLEFRYCTCPVCGPQGKAFCISDLDIHNKEKPA
;
A
#
# COMPACT_ATOMS: atom_id res chain seq x y z
N MET A 1 -15.50 -17.49 20.08
CA MET A 1 -16.23 -17.51 18.79
C MET A 1 -17.11 -18.76 18.64
N PHE A 2 -16.57 -19.99 18.65
CA PHE A 2 -17.37 -21.23 18.51
C PHE A 2 -18.53 -21.37 19.49
N LEU A 3 -18.31 -21.07 20.78
CA LEU A 3 -19.37 -21.11 21.79
C LEU A 3 -20.50 -20.12 21.49
N VAL A 4 -20.14 -18.88 21.14
CA VAL A 4 -21.11 -17.82 20.78
C VAL A 4 -21.93 -18.24 19.58
N PHE A 5 -21.27 -18.72 18.52
CA PHE A 5 -21.95 -19.21 17.32
C PHE A 5 -22.85 -20.41 17.62
N GLY A 6 -22.42 -21.35 18.45
CA GLY A 6 -23.23 -22.51 18.85
C GLY A 6 -24.49 -22.09 19.59
N LEU A 7 -24.38 -21.19 20.58
CA LEU A 7 -25.53 -20.67 21.32
C LEU A 7 -26.52 -19.92 20.43
N GLU A 8 -26.02 -19.16 19.45
CA GLU A 8 -26.83 -18.48 18.44
C GLU A 8 -27.52 -19.48 17.50
N TYR A 9 -26.77 -20.47 16.99
CA TYR A 9 -27.27 -21.45 16.02
C TYR A 9 -28.38 -22.35 16.60
N PHE A 10 -28.26 -22.75 17.86
CA PHE A 10 -29.30 -23.50 18.57
C PHE A 10 -30.42 -22.62 19.14
N ASN A 11 -30.39 -21.31 18.86
CA ASN A 11 -31.39 -20.34 19.32
C ASN A 11 -31.56 -20.33 20.84
N VAL A 12 -30.47 -20.60 21.58
CA VAL A 12 -30.44 -20.56 23.05
C VAL A 12 -30.29 -19.12 23.53
N VAL A 13 -29.44 -18.35 22.83
CA VAL A 13 -29.18 -16.94 23.11
C VAL A 13 -29.09 -16.18 21.79
N GLY A 14 -29.85 -15.09 21.67
CA GLY A 14 -29.83 -14.24 20.48
C GLY A 14 -28.52 -13.47 20.31
N ARG A 15 -28.19 -13.13 19.06
CA ARG A 15 -26.97 -12.37 18.70
C ARG A 15 -26.88 -11.05 19.45
N GLU A 16 -28.02 -10.38 19.66
CA GLU A 16 -28.15 -9.12 20.38
C GLU A 16 -27.67 -9.19 21.83
N PHE A 17 -27.57 -10.37 22.45
CA PHE A 17 -27.02 -10.52 23.80
C PHE A 17 -25.50 -10.32 23.85
N PHE A 18 -24.81 -10.63 22.75
CA PHE A 18 -23.35 -10.60 22.67
C PHE A 18 -22.81 -9.32 22.03
N LEU A 19 -23.63 -8.62 21.24
CA LEU A 19 -23.25 -7.35 20.62
C LEU A 19 -22.99 -6.26 21.66
N LEU A 20 -22.11 -5.33 21.30
CA LEU A 20 -21.78 -4.21 22.16
C LEU A 20 -22.86 -3.14 22.05
N GLN A 21 -23.58 -2.90 23.13
CA GLN A 21 -24.59 -1.87 23.25
C GLN A 21 -24.37 -1.10 24.55
N ALA A 22 -24.19 0.23 24.46
CA ALA A 22 -23.81 1.05 25.60
C ALA A 22 -24.87 1.03 26.72
N ASP A 23 -26.15 1.15 26.37
CA ASP A 23 -27.25 1.15 27.35
C ASP A 23 -27.28 -0.14 28.18
N ALA A 24 -27.07 -1.29 27.52
CA ALA A 24 -27.02 -2.59 28.18
C ALA A 24 -25.78 -2.75 29.06
N VAL A 25 -24.63 -2.21 28.64
CA VAL A 25 -23.41 -2.20 29.45
C VAL A 25 -23.63 -1.36 30.72
N LEU A 26 -24.23 -0.18 30.58
CA LEU A 26 -24.57 0.70 31.71
C LEU A 26 -25.62 0.08 32.64
N ALA A 27 -26.52 -0.76 32.11
CA ALA A 27 -27.49 -1.55 32.88
C ALA A 27 -26.88 -2.78 33.60
N GLY A 28 -25.56 -2.98 33.54
CA GLY A 28 -24.84 -4.04 34.27
C GLY A 28 -24.39 -5.23 33.41
N GLN A 29 -24.61 -5.22 32.09
CA GLN A 29 -24.18 -6.29 31.18
C GLN A 29 -22.73 -6.08 30.71
N ILE A 30 -21.78 -6.07 31.66
CA ILE A 30 -20.38 -5.70 31.43
C ILE A 30 -19.66 -6.66 30.48
N TRP A 31 -20.11 -7.92 30.40
CA TRP A 31 -19.52 -8.94 29.49
C TRP A 31 -19.58 -8.53 28.01
N ARG A 32 -20.51 -7.63 27.63
CA ARG A 32 -20.65 -7.12 26.25
C ARG A 32 -19.39 -6.43 25.73
N ILE A 33 -18.56 -5.88 26.62
CA ILE A 33 -17.26 -5.26 26.30
C ILE A 33 -16.27 -6.31 25.75
N LEU A 34 -16.44 -7.59 26.10
CA LEU A 34 -15.58 -8.67 25.60
C LEU A 34 -16.30 -9.54 24.56
N SER A 35 -17.59 -9.84 24.76
CA SER A 35 -18.32 -10.79 23.92
C SER A 35 -18.46 -10.33 22.48
N PHE A 36 -18.52 -9.01 22.22
CA PHE A 36 -18.70 -8.47 20.87
C PHE A 36 -17.55 -8.84 19.93
N LEU A 37 -16.34 -9.04 20.47
CA LEU A 37 -15.16 -9.49 19.73
C LEU A 37 -15.34 -10.91 19.20
N MET A 38 -16.15 -11.72 19.89
CA MET A 38 -16.38 -13.13 19.58
C MET A 38 -17.63 -13.39 18.75
N VAL A 39 -18.35 -12.35 18.32
CA VAL A 39 -19.53 -12.47 17.46
C VAL A 39 -19.07 -12.61 16.01
N PRO A 40 -19.37 -13.72 15.32
CA PRO A 40 -19.05 -13.87 13.90
C PRO A 40 -19.98 -13.03 13.02
N ALA A 41 -19.50 -12.63 11.84
CA ALA A 41 -20.34 -11.99 10.83
C ALA A 41 -21.29 -13.01 10.19
N SER A 42 -20.81 -14.22 9.93
CA SER A 42 -21.53 -15.29 9.25
C SER A 42 -22.61 -15.94 10.13
N VAL A 43 -23.78 -16.21 9.53
CA VAL A 43 -24.89 -16.95 10.19
C VAL A 43 -24.86 -18.44 9.82
N SER A 44 -24.39 -18.77 8.61
CA SER A 44 -24.34 -20.17 8.17
C SER A 44 -23.13 -20.90 8.78
N PRO A 45 -23.25 -22.18 9.16
CA PRO A 45 -22.13 -22.96 9.71
C PRO A 45 -20.91 -23.07 8.78
N LEU A 46 -21.14 -23.24 7.48
CA LEU A 46 -20.07 -23.39 6.50
C LEU A 46 -19.25 -22.10 6.35
N PHE A 47 -19.91 -20.96 6.16
CA PHE A 47 -19.22 -19.66 6.07
C PHE A 47 -18.60 -19.24 7.41
N PHE A 48 -19.20 -19.60 8.55
CA PHE A 48 -18.61 -19.38 9.86
C PHE A 48 -17.26 -20.11 10.03
N LEU A 49 -17.19 -21.38 9.59
CA LEU A 49 -15.95 -22.14 9.62
C LEU A 49 -14.87 -21.48 8.76
N PHE A 50 -15.24 -21.05 7.55
CA PHE A 50 -14.34 -20.36 6.64
C PHE A 50 -13.86 -19.01 7.19
N GLU A 51 -14.78 -18.20 7.71
CA GLU A 51 -14.49 -16.92 8.37
C GLU A 51 -13.52 -17.10 9.53
N THR A 52 -13.77 -18.09 10.41
CA THR A 52 -12.92 -18.36 11.57
C THR A 52 -11.54 -18.87 11.15
N MET A 53 -11.49 -19.74 10.13
CA MET A 53 -10.22 -20.22 9.58
C MET A 53 -9.39 -19.08 9.01
N ILE A 54 -10.00 -18.19 8.23
CA ILE A 54 -9.31 -16.99 7.71
C ILE A 54 -8.88 -16.09 8.87
N LEU A 55 -9.75 -15.86 9.85
CA LEU A 55 -9.44 -14.97 10.97
C LEU A 55 -8.24 -15.47 11.77
N VAL A 56 -8.16 -16.78 12.05
CA VAL A 56 -7.02 -17.41 12.73
C VAL A 56 -5.77 -17.31 11.86
N LEU A 57 -5.85 -17.69 10.58
CA LEU A 57 -4.72 -17.60 9.64
C LEU A 57 -4.16 -16.18 9.54
N VAL A 58 -5.05 -15.20 9.43
CA VAL A 58 -4.67 -13.79 9.37
C VAL A 58 -4.06 -13.35 10.70
N GLY A 59 -4.65 -13.76 11.83
CA GLY A 59 -4.11 -13.47 13.16
C GLY A 59 -2.69 -14.00 13.34
N ASP A 60 -2.48 -15.28 13.04
CA ASP A 60 -1.18 -15.95 13.16
C ASP A 60 -0.12 -15.29 12.28
N ALA A 61 -0.46 -15.01 11.01
CA ALA A 61 0.46 -14.36 10.07
C ALA A 61 0.84 -12.93 10.50
N LEU A 62 -0.12 -12.18 11.05
CA LEU A 62 0.16 -10.83 11.58
C LEU A 62 0.98 -10.88 12.87
N GLU A 63 0.72 -11.85 13.73
CA GLU A 63 1.48 -12.05 14.97
C GLU A 63 2.93 -12.46 14.67
N GLU A 64 3.17 -13.30 13.66
CA GLU A 64 4.50 -13.70 13.21
C GLU A 64 5.30 -12.51 12.65
N GLU A 65 4.69 -11.68 11.80
CA GLU A 65 5.36 -10.52 11.19
C GLU A 65 5.63 -9.38 12.17
N TRP A 66 4.73 -9.14 13.13
CA TRP A 66 4.81 -7.99 14.04
C TRP A 66 5.35 -8.33 15.42
N GLY A 67 5.28 -9.60 15.80
CA GLY A 67 5.43 -10.07 17.17
C GLY A 67 4.16 -9.86 18.01
N ILE A 68 4.01 -10.73 19.01
CA ILE A 68 2.89 -10.81 19.97
C ILE A 68 2.46 -9.44 20.51
N PHE A 69 3.42 -8.61 20.94
CA PHE A 69 3.10 -7.33 21.58
C PHE A 69 2.40 -6.35 20.63
N ARG A 70 2.95 -6.16 19.42
CA ARG A 70 2.42 -5.18 18.47
C ARG A 70 1.06 -5.61 17.94
N PHE A 71 0.89 -6.89 17.67
CA PHE A 71 -0.39 -7.46 17.28
C PHE A 71 -1.46 -7.23 18.34
N ASN A 72 -1.16 -7.52 19.62
CA ASN A 72 -2.09 -7.28 20.72
C ASN A 72 -2.45 -5.79 20.87
N VAL A 73 -1.47 -4.87 20.79
CA VAL A 73 -1.76 -3.43 20.85
C VAL A 73 -2.64 -3.00 19.67
N TYR A 74 -2.40 -3.52 18.47
CA TYR A 74 -3.23 -3.23 17.29
C TYR A 74 -4.68 -3.69 17.48
N TYR A 75 -4.88 -4.93 17.93
CA TYR A 75 -6.21 -5.49 18.15
C TYR A 75 -6.95 -4.78 19.29
N MET A 76 -6.27 -4.51 20.41
CA MET A 76 -6.84 -3.79 21.56
C MET A 76 -7.17 -2.33 21.23
N THR A 77 -6.35 -1.66 20.41
CA THR A 77 -6.62 -0.28 19.98
C THR A 77 -7.89 -0.21 19.13
N GLY A 78 -8.05 -1.16 18.18
CA GLY A 78 -9.28 -1.27 17.39
C GLY A 78 -10.51 -1.61 18.24
N ALA A 79 -10.37 -2.52 19.21
CA ALA A 79 -11.43 -2.83 20.17
C ALA A 79 -11.82 -1.59 20.99
N LEU A 80 -10.85 -0.82 21.46
CA LEU A 80 -11.09 0.43 22.20
C LEU A 80 -11.84 1.46 21.34
N PHE A 81 -11.46 1.65 20.07
CA PHE A 81 -12.20 2.55 19.19
C PHE A 81 -13.65 2.11 18.97
N THR A 82 -13.88 0.81 18.85
CA THR A 82 -15.23 0.26 18.71
C THR A 82 -16.04 0.48 19.99
N ILE A 83 -15.42 0.34 21.17
CA ILE A 83 -16.04 0.62 22.46
C ILE A 83 -16.42 2.09 22.57
N VAL A 84 -15.47 3.00 22.32
CA VAL A 84 -15.73 4.45 22.35
C VAL A 84 -16.85 4.83 21.39
N LEU A 85 -16.88 4.24 20.19
CA LEU A 85 -17.93 4.48 19.22
C LEU A 85 -19.30 3.99 19.71
N ALA A 86 -19.38 2.82 20.34
CA ALA A 86 -20.62 2.29 20.90
C ALA A 86 -21.19 3.21 22.00
N PHE A 87 -20.34 3.80 22.83
CA PHE A 87 -20.77 4.79 23.83
C PHE A 87 -21.17 6.14 23.22
N LEU A 88 -20.57 6.54 22.10
CA LEU A 88 -20.94 7.76 21.39
C LEU A 88 -22.27 7.61 20.64
N MET A 89 -22.60 6.38 20.20
CA MET A 89 -23.82 6.06 19.45
C MET A 89 -24.55 4.86 20.08
N PRO A 90 -25.22 5.04 21.25
CA PRO A 90 -25.81 3.94 22.02
C PRO A 90 -26.87 3.13 21.27
N GLU A 91 -27.58 3.78 20.33
CA GLU A 91 -28.68 3.17 19.56
C GLU A 91 -28.21 2.14 18.53
N PHE A 92 -26.90 2.06 18.26
CA PHE A 92 -26.33 1.20 17.21
C PHE A 92 -25.43 0.12 17.82
N PRO A 93 -25.89 -1.14 17.89
CA PRO A 93 -25.07 -2.25 18.36
C PRO A 93 -23.82 -2.43 17.49
N GLN A 94 -22.66 -2.56 18.13
CA GLN A 94 -21.39 -2.79 17.45
C GLN A 94 -20.95 -4.25 17.59
N GLY A 95 -20.36 -4.80 16.53
CA GLY A 95 -19.80 -6.15 16.50
C GLY A 95 -18.33 -6.14 16.06
N SER A 96 -17.75 -7.33 15.91
CA SER A 96 -16.36 -7.50 15.48
C SER A 96 -16.09 -7.19 14.00
N TYR A 97 -17.13 -6.98 13.17
CA TYR A 97 -17.01 -6.88 11.72
C TYR A 97 -15.98 -5.82 11.27
N PHE A 98 -16.10 -4.58 11.75
CA PHE A 98 -15.19 -3.49 11.36
C PHE A 98 -13.78 -3.67 11.94
N LEU A 99 -13.65 -4.31 13.11
CA LEU A 99 -12.36 -4.68 13.69
C LEU A 99 -11.65 -5.73 12.82
N ASN A 100 -12.37 -6.80 12.44
CA ASN A 100 -11.86 -7.86 11.58
C ASN A 100 -11.56 -7.34 10.17
N LEU A 101 -12.33 -6.37 9.67
CA LEU A 101 -12.06 -5.69 8.41
C LEU A 101 -10.76 -4.89 8.45
N SER A 102 -10.47 -4.21 9.57
CA SER A 102 -9.18 -3.53 9.80
C SER A 102 -8.03 -4.53 9.77
N LEU A 103 -8.17 -5.65 10.48
CA LEU A 103 -7.20 -6.73 10.55
C LEU A 103 -6.95 -7.37 9.16
N PHE A 104 -8.01 -7.53 8.38
CA PHE A 104 -7.92 -8.00 7.00
C PHE A 104 -7.16 -7.01 6.09
N LEU A 105 -7.39 -5.71 6.23
CA LEU A 105 -6.63 -4.69 5.48
C LEU A 105 -5.14 -4.70 5.85
N ALA A 106 -4.83 -4.89 7.14
CA ALA A 106 -3.47 -5.05 7.62
C ALA A 106 -2.76 -6.24 6.93
N PHE A 107 -3.42 -7.40 6.95
CA PHE A 107 -2.92 -8.60 6.32
C PHE A 107 -2.73 -8.46 4.81
N ALA A 108 -3.72 -7.87 4.13
CA ALA A 108 -3.65 -7.64 2.69
C ALA A 108 -2.49 -6.74 2.26
N THR A 109 -2.03 -5.87 3.15
CA THR A 109 -0.91 -4.97 2.90
C THR A 109 0.44 -5.68 3.01
N LEU A 110 0.55 -6.63 3.94
CA LEU A 110 1.77 -7.42 4.15
C LEU A 110 1.87 -8.60 3.17
N PHE A 111 0.72 -9.24 2.88
CA PHE A 111 0.63 -10.46 2.07
C PHE A 111 -0.29 -10.29 0.84
N PRO A 112 0.01 -9.36 -0.09
CA PRO A 112 -0.89 -9.04 -1.20
C PRO A 112 -1.05 -10.17 -2.23
N ASP A 113 -0.05 -11.04 -2.35
CA ASP A 113 -0.03 -12.16 -3.30
C ASP A 113 -0.48 -13.50 -2.68
N PHE A 114 -0.83 -13.51 -1.39
CA PHE A 114 -1.46 -14.68 -0.76
C PHE A 114 -2.82 -14.95 -1.42
N GLU A 115 -3.22 -16.21 -1.52
CA GLU A 115 -4.43 -16.64 -2.23
C GLU A 115 -5.44 -17.25 -1.26
N PHE A 116 -6.66 -16.69 -1.23
CA PHE A 116 -7.79 -17.31 -0.55
C PHE A 116 -8.65 -18.06 -1.56
N LEU A 117 -9.05 -19.29 -1.20
CA LEU A 117 -9.98 -20.09 -1.99
C LEU A 117 -11.41 -19.59 -1.77
N VAL A 118 -11.89 -18.74 -2.67
CA VAL A 118 -13.26 -18.23 -2.63
C VAL A 118 -14.21 -19.35 -3.10
N PHE A 119 -15.24 -19.62 -2.30
CA PHE A 119 -16.19 -20.73 -2.50
C PHE A 119 -15.53 -22.11 -2.67
N PHE A 120 -14.35 -22.33 -2.10
CA PHE A 120 -13.58 -23.58 -2.23
C PHE A 120 -13.13 -23.94 -3.66
N VAL A 121 -13.31 -23.04 -4.63
CA VAL A 121 -13.02 -23.34 -6.05
C VAL A 121 -12.02 -22.35 -6.64
N LEU A 122 -12.19 -21.05 -6.38
CA LEU A 122 -11.44 -20.02 -7.10
C LEU A 122 -10.38 -19.37 -6.21
N PRO A 123 -9.07 -19.58 -6.47
CA PRO A 123 -8.01 -18.90 -5.74
C PRO A 123 -8.00 -17.42 -6.15
N VAL A 124 -8.33 -16.55 -5.20
CA VAL A 124 -8.29 -15.09 -5.39
C VAL A 124 -7.16 -14.51 -4.55
N LYS A 125 -6.29 -13.73 -5.20
CA LYS A 125 -5.25 -12.99 -4.48
C LYS A 125 -5.85 -11.96 -3.54
N VAL A 126 -5.31 -11.88 -2.34
CA VAL A 126 -5.78 -11.00 -1.26
C VAL A 126 -5.81 -9.54 -1.69
N LYS A 127 -4.88 -9.07 -2.53
CA LYS A 127 -4.91 -7.70 -3.07
C LYS A 127 -6.23 -7.34 -3.77
N TYR A 128 -6.86 -8.27 -4.48
CA TYR A 128 -8.14 -8.00 -5.15
C TYR A 128 -9.28 -7.93 -4.14
N LEU A 129 -9.27 -8.79 -3.13
CA LEU A 129 -10.23 -8.75 -2.03
C LEU A 129 -10.06 -7.47 -1.20
N ALA A 130 -8.84 -6.99 -1.01
CA ALA A 130 -8.57 -5.73 -0.32
C ALA A 130 -9.11 -4.53 -1.09
N ILE A 131 -8.96 -4.51 -2.42
CA ILE A 131 -9.56 -3.48 -3.27
C ILE A 131 -11.08 -3.53 -3.16
N LEU A 132 -11.69 -4.72 -3.21
CA LEU A 132 -13.14 -4.89 -3.06
C LEU A 132 -13.62 -4.38 -1.69
N SER A 133 -12.95 -4.78 -0.61
CA SER A 133 -13.23 -4.30 0.75
C SER A 133 -13.06 -2.79 0.87
N GLY A 134 -12.02 -2.21 0.27
CA GLY A 134 -11.79 -0.77 0.22
C GLY A 134 -12.88 0.00 -0.53
N LEU A 135 -13.35 -0.53 -1.66
CA LEU A 135 -14.51 0.01 -2.39
C LEU A 135 -15.79 -0.10 -1.54
N GLY A 136 -15.99 -1.22 -0.84
CA GLY A 136 -17.08 -1.38 0.11
C GLY A 136 -17.06 -0.33 1.21
N ILE A 137 -15.89 -0.08 1.81
CA ILE A 137 -15.70 1.00 2.79
C ILE A 137 -16.05 2.36 2.18
N ALA A 138 -15.52 2.69 1.00
CA ALA A 138 -15.82 3.95 0.34
C ALA A 138 -17.32 4.12 0.09
N TRP A 139 -18.00 3.07 -0.37
CA TRP A 139 -19.45 3.04 -0.54
C TRP A 139 -20.17 3.30 0.78
N THR A 140 -19.78 2.63 1.88
CA THR A 140 -20.37 2.86 3.20
C THR A 140 -20.21 4.29 3.68
N VAL A 141 -19.05 4.90 3.46
CA VAL A 141 -18.80 6.29 3.88
C VAL A 141 -19.62 7.29 3.06
N VAL A 142 -19.92 7.01 1.79
CA VAL A 142 -20.71 7.91 0.94
C VAL A 142 -22.21 7.75 1.22
N PHE A 143 -22.74 6.52 1.15
CA PHE A 143 -24.17 6.25 1.04
C PHE A 143 -24.87 5.81 2.34
N LEU A 144 -24.14 5.24 3.33
CA LEU A 144 -24.78 4.68 4.53
C LEU A 144 -24.99 5.72 5.64
N PRO A 145 -25.80 5.43 6.68
CA PRO A 145 -26.04 6.33 7.81
C PRO A 145 -24.78 6.62 8.65
N LEU A 146 -24.79 7.75 9.38
CA LEU A 146 -23.66 8.23 10.20
C LEU A 146 -22.98 7.15 11.08
N PRO A 147 -23.70 6.25 11.78
CA PRO A 147 -23.07 5.23 12.63
C PRO A 147 -22.21 4.25 11.82
N MET A 148 -22.70 3.81 10.66
CA MET A 148 -21.95 2.91 9.78
C MET A 148 -20.76 3.61 9.13
N LYS A 149 -20.88 4.92 8.82
CA LYS A 149 -19.76 5.73 8.35
C LYS A 149 -18.65 5.79 9.40
N LEU A 150 -19.02 6.11 10.64
CA LEU A 150 -18.06 6.21 11.74
C LEU A 150 -17.43 4.85 12.04
N ALA A 151 -18.20 3.76 12.04
CA ALA A 151 -17.66 2.42 12.23
C ALA A 151 -16.67 2.03 11.13
N ALA A 152 -16.98 2.32 9.86
CA ALA A 152 -16.05 2.13 8.75
C ALA A 152 -14.78 2.99 8.91
N LEU A 153 -14.93 4.24 9.36
CA LEU A 153 -13.80 5.14 9.64
C LEU A 153 -12.95 4.64 10.81
N THR A 154 -13.52 4.00 11.84
CA THR A 154 -12.72 3.41 12.92
C THR A 154 -11.87 2.24 12.43
N ALA A 155 -12.39 1.40 11.53
CA ALA A 155 -11.61 0.32 10.90
C ALA A 155 -10.43 0.86 10.11
N VAL A 156 -10.67 1.87 9.27
CA VAL A 156 -9.64 2.53 8.47
C VAL A 156 -8.66 3.28 9.37
N GLY A 157 -9.15 3.97 10.39
CA GLY A 157 -8.34 4.73 11.36
C GLY A 157 -7.37 3.82 12.10
N ASN A 158 -7.84 2.70 12.63
CA ASN A 158 -6.97 1.72 13.30
C ASN A 158 -5.88 1.18 12.37
N TYR A 159 -6.24 0.85 11.12
CA TYR A 159 -5.29 0.43 10.09
C TYR A 159 -4.26 1.53 9.76
N LEU A 160 -4.70 2.78 9.57
CA LEU A 160 -3.84 3.91 9.22
C LEU A 160 -2.88 4.32 10.34
N ILE A 161 -3.23 4.15 11.61
CA ILE A 161 -2.30 4.45 12.72
C ILE A 161 -1.03 3.59 12.63
N PHE A 162 -1.19 2.31 12.27
CA PHE A 162 -0.08 1.37 12.22
C PHE A 162 0.65 1.36 10.87
N PHE A 163 -0.09 1.46 9.76
CA PHE A 163 0.49 1.43 8.41
C PHE A 163 0.77 2.80 7.80
N GLY A 164 0.15 3.87 8.28
CA GLY A 164 0.30 5.21 7.71
C GLY A 164 1.75 5.70 7.73
N VAL A 165 2.48 5.44 8.83
CA VAL A 165 3.89 5.82 8.95
C VAL A 165 4.78 5.02 7.98
N GLN A 166 4.49 3.74 7.76
CA GLN A 166 5.23 2.90 6.82
C GLN A 166 4.96 3.30 5.37
N PHE A 167 3.71 3.64 5.04
CA PHE A 167 3.33 4.11 3.72
C PHE A 167 4.01 5.46 3.38
N LEU A 168 4.07 6.38 4.34
CA LEU A 168 4.78 7.66 4.18
C LEU A 168 6.29 7.47 3.99
N ARG A 169 6.92 6.58 4.76
CA ARG A 169 8.35 6.26 4.61
C ARG A 169 8.64 5.54 3.30
N GLY A 170 7.76 4.64 2.85
CA GLY A 170 7.85 3.94 1.58
C GLY A 170 7.62 4.85 0.36
N ALA A 171 6.68 5.79 0.45
CA ALA A 171 6.47 6.80 -0.57
C ALA A 171 7.68 7.74 -0.67
N GLN A 172 8.24 8.15 0.48
CA GLN A 172 9.44 8.98 0.52
C GLN A 172 10.67 8.24 -0.02
N SER A 173 10.83 6.95 0.27
CA SER A 173 11.94 6.14 -0.27
C SER A 173 11.78 5.89 -1.77
N ARG A 174 10.57 5.59 -2.26
CA ARG A 174 10.27 5.48 -3.70
C ARG A 174 10.48 6.79 -4.45
N ALA A 175 10.09 7.93 -3.87
CA ALA A 175 10.38 9.25 -4.43
C ALA A 175 11.89 9.54 -4.49
N ARG A 176 12.64 9.16 -3.45
CA ARG A 176 14.11 9.25 -3.42
C ARG A 176 14.78 8.29 -4.42
N LEU A 177 14.25 7.10 -4.63
CA LEU A 177 14.77 6.18 -5.66
C LEU A 177 14.42 6.69 -7.07
N ALA A 178 13.23 7.24 -7.29
CA ALA A 178 12.84 7.83 -8.56
C ALA A 178 13.72 9.04 -8.90
N SER A 179 14.00 9.92 -7.94
CA SER A 179 14.90 11.07 -8.14
C SER A 179 16.34 10.62 -8.38
N ARG A 180 16.83 9.59 -7.68
CA ARG A 180 18.14 8.99 -7.94
C ARG A 180 18.24 8.37 -9.33
N ARG A 181 17.19 7.65 -9.79
CA ARG A 181 17.13 7.10 -11.16
C ARG A 181 17.15 8.20 -12.22
N MET A 182 16.48 9.32 -11.97
CA MET A 182 16.53 10.48 -12.87
C MET A 182 17.93 11.11 -12.91
N GLN A 183 18.59 11.24 -11.75
CA GLN A 183 19.96 11.76 -11.69
C GLN A 183 20.97 10.82 -12.37
N THR A 184 20.88 9.51 -12.15
CA THR A 184 21.75 8.54 -12.83
C THR A 184 21.47 8.50 -14.32
N ALA A 185 20.22 8.54 -14.76
CA ALA A 185 19.88 8.61 -16.19
C ALA A 185 20.36 9.92 -16.84
N ALA A 186 20.36 11.04 -16.11
CA ALA A 186 20.91 12.30 -16.60
C ALA A 186 22.46 12.27 -16.70
N LEU A 187 23.12 11.67 -15.72
CA LEU A 187 24.58 11.46 -15.73
C LEU A 187 25.00 10.51 -16.85
N GLU A 188 24.28 9.41 -17.06
CA GLU A 188 24.51 8.48 -18.17
C GLU A 188 24.30 9.17 -19.52
N ARG A 189 23.28 10.04 -19.66
CA ARG A 189 23.09 10.85 -20.88
C ARG A 189 24.25 11.80 -21.14
N HIS A 190 24.75 12.50 -20.11
CA HIS A 190 25.92 13.37 -20.27
C HIS A 190 27.21 12.57 -20.56
N GLN A 191 27.37 11.38 -19.99
CA GLN A 191 28.46 10.48 -20.38
C GLN A 191 28.27 9.95 -21.81
N ASN A 192 27.01 9.81 -22.26
CA ASN A 192 26.64 9.39 -23.60
C ASN A 192 26.73 10.47 -24.68
N GLU A 193 26.96 11.71 -24.29
CA GLU A 193 27.08 12.82 -25.21
C GLU A 193 28.48 12.81 -25.87
N PRO A 194 28.57 12.82 -27.21
CA PRO A 194 29.85 12.88 -27.90
C PRO A 194 30.60 14.17 -27.51
N ARG A 195 31.83 14.03 -27.01
CA ARG A 195 32.64 15.17 -26.54
C ARG A 195 33.25 15.94 -27.70
N HIS A 196 33.66 15.23 -28.74
CA HIS A 196 34.20 15.78 -29.97
C HIS A 196 33.33 15.32 -31.14
N GLN A 197 32.96 16.27 -31.97
CA GLN A 197 32.22 16.06 -33.21
C GLN A 197 32.86 16.90 -34.30
N CYS A 198 33.22 16.27 -35.42
CA CYS A 198 33.78 16.98 -36.57
C CYS A 198 32.71 17.89 -37.19
N THR A 199 33.08 19.14 -37.46
CA THR A 199 32.18 20.15 -38.03
C THR A 199 31.79 19.89 -39.49
N ILE A 200 32.58 19.11 -40.23
CA ILE A 200 32.38 18.86 -41.68
C ILE A 200 31.66 17.52 -41.90
N CYS A 201 32.27 16.40 -41.51
CA CYS A 201 31.68 15.07 -41.72
C CYS A 201 30.70 14.62 -40.64
N GLY A 202 30.62 15.31 -39.49
CA GLY A 202 29.70 14.99 -38.41
C GLY A 202 30.08 13.75 -37.58
N LYS A 203 31.17 13.04 -37.92
CA LYS A 203 31.72 11.92 -37.12
C LYS A 203 32.09 12.41 -35.72
N ASN A 204 31.88 11.55 -34.72
CA ASN A 204 32.18 11.84 -33.33
C ASN A 204 32.93 10.69 -32.65
N ASP A 205 33.43 10.94 -31.43
CA ASP A 205 34.19 9.97 -30.62
C ASP A 205 33.45 8.64 -30.36
N ARG A 206 32.13 8.60 -30.58
CA ARG A 206 31.27 7.43 -30.35
C ARG A 206 31.13 6.57 -31.60
N THR A 207 30.96 7.20 -32.77
CA THR A 207 30.80 6.52 -34.05
C THR A 207 32.12 5.97 -34.58
N ASP A 208 33.23 6.63 -34.25
CA ASP A 208 34.58 6.19 -34.60
C ASP A 208 35.56 6.51 -33.44
N PRO A 209 35.79 5.57 -32.51
CA PRO A 209 36.60 5.81 -31.31
C PRO A 209 38.10 6.03 -31.56
N ASP A 210 38.62 5.50 -32.68
CA ASP A 210 40.04 5.56 -33.03
C ASP A 210 40.41 6.83 -33.83
N LEU A 211 39.43 7.69 -34.12
CA LEU A 211 39.63 8.91 -34.89
C LEU A 211 40.15 10.04 -33.98
N GLU A 212 41.32 10.58 -34.31
CA GLU A 212 41.85 11.75 -33.61
C GLU A 212 41.16 13.04 -34.07
N PHE A 213 40.62 13.79 -33.10
CA PHE A 213 40.05 15.12 -33.32
C PHE A 213 41.06 16.21 -32.96
N ARG A 214 41.13 17.24 -33.80
CA ARG A 214 41.97 18.43 -33.59
C ARG A 214 41.15 19.70 -33.70
N TYR A 215 41.56 20.71 -32.94
CA TYR A 215 40.89 22.01 -32.89
C TYR A 215 41.62 23.05 -33.74
N CYS A 216 40.88 23.75 -34.59
CA CYS A 216 41.40 24.88 -35.36
C CYS A 216 40.83 26.20 -34.83
N THR A 217 41.71 27.17 -34.56
CA THR A 217 41.38 28.52 -34.05
C THR A 217 41.64 29.62 -35.08
N CYS A 218 41.57 29.28 -36.38
CA CYS A 218 41.76 30.25 -37.46
C CYS A 218 40.70 31.37 -37.43
N PRO A 219 40.89 32.49 -38.17
CA PRO A 219 39.95 33.61 -38.18
C PRO A 219 38.50 33.21 -38.52
N VAL A 220 38.33 32.17 -39.34
CA VAL A 220 37.03 31.62 -39.77
C VAL A 220 36.40 30.71 -38.70
N CYS A 221 37.22 30.02 -37.89
CA CYS A 221 36.74 29.12 -36.84
C CYS A 221 36.48 29.85 -35.51
N GLY A 222 37.08 31.04 -35.33
CA GLY A 222 36.89 31.89 -34.17
C GLY A 222 37.70 31.45 -32.94
N PRO A 223 37.70 32.27 -31.87
CA PRO A 223 38.55 32.08 -30.71
C PRO A 223 38.20 30.87 -29.84
N GLN A 224 36.98 30.33 -29.96
CA GLN A 224 36.56 29.14 -29.23
C GLN A 224 37.04 27.82 -29.87
N GLY A 225 37.53 27.88 -31.12
CA GLY A 225 38.02 26.73 -31.87
C GLY A 225 36.92 25.78 -32.33
N LYS A 226 37.04 25.24 -33.54
CA LYS A 226 36.14 24.19 -34.06
C LYS A 226 36.88 22.86 -34.15
N ALA A 227 36.20 21.76 -33.83
CA ALA A 227 36.75 20.42 -33.89
C ALA A 227 36.63 19.83 -35.30
N PHE A 228 37.71 19.20 -35.76
CA PHE A 228 37.80 18.51 -37.05
C PHE A 228 38.51 17.17 -36.86
N CYS A 229 38.16 16.16 -37.66
CA CYS A 229 39.02 14.98 -37.81
C CYS A 229 40.26 15.34 -38.65
N ILE A 230 41.33 14.55 -38.55
CA ILE A 230 42.59 14.83 -39.27
C ILE A 230 42.38 15.02 -40.78
N SER A 231 41.58 14.16 -41.42
CA SER A 231 41.32 14.25 -42.86
C SER A 231 40.66 15.57 -43.27
N ASP A 232 39.65 16.00 -42.52
CA ASP A 232 38.86 17.20 -42.84
C ASP A 232 39.58 18.47 -42.38
N LEU A 233 40.46 18.38 -41.38
CA LEU A 233 41.33 19.47 -40.96
C LEU A 233 42.33 19.84 -42.06
N ASP A 234 42.91 18.85 -42.73
CA ASP A 234 43.86 19.09 -43.82
C ASP A 234 43.20 19.76 -45.02
N ILE A 235 41.94 19.42 -45.30
CA ILE A 235 41.13 20.08 -46.33
C ILE A 235 40.82 21.51 -45.89
N HIS A 236 40.33 21.70 -44.67
CA HIS A 236 40.04 23.03 -44.12
C HIS A 236 41.28 23.94 -44.09
N ASN A 237 42.47 23.41 -43.77
CA ASN A 237 43.72 24.16 -43.76
C ASN A 237 44.19 24.59 -45.15
N LYS A 238 43.80 23.89 -46.21
CA LYS A 238 44.10 24.25 -47.61
C LYS A 238 43.10 25.25 -48.17
N GLU A 239 41.84 25.17 -47.75
CA GLU A 239 40.75 26.02 -48.24
C GLU A 239 40.51 27.27 -47.40
N LYS A 240 41.13 27.38 -46.21
CA LYS A 240 40.98 28.56 -45.37
C LYS A 240 41.55 29.81 -46.08
N PRO A 241 40.79 30.91 -46.15
CA PRO A 241 41.33 32.17 -46.63
C PRO A 241 42.44 32.66 -45.69
N ALA A 242 43.49 33.25 -46.28
CA ALA A 242 44.63 33.81 -45.57
C ALA A 242 44.23 34.93 -44.60
#